data_AF-Q4N7Z0-F1
#
_entry.id   AF-Q4N7Z0-F1
#
_cell.length_a   1.000
_cell.length_b   1.000
_cell.length_c   1.000
_cell.angle_alpha   90.00
_cell.angle_beta   90.00
_cell.angle_gamma   90.00
#
_symmetry.space_group_name_H-M   'P 1'
#
loop_
_entity.id
_entity.type
_entity.pdbx_description
1 polymer ?
#
loop_
_entity_poly.entity_id
_entity_poly.type
_entity_poly.pdbx_seq_one_letter_code
_entity_poly.pdbx_strand_id
1 'polypeptide(L)'
;MYWPYQRLTGPSETLKIILILLIMAAELQYKAETKNGKPVLYSRTDTQGEWDDITHTRHNLDDLELYDLELNLTKFSQCPAFLHGFTIRIITLFLCYHIKMGDKLLWSYCMEPYQGLPTEILFNLKNNTMNLLFKENRLENLSMEGYLTDWVEPGKLLEKPDDWKFIENGDTEACLFNEEDPCLGLQILGKSVWIHNENEPYPISVILAENTNTLVFPNYYTQFDLPH
;
A
#
# COMPACT_ATOMS: atom_id res chain seq x y z
N MET A 1 3.60 69.19 4.31
CA MET A 1 4.67 68.41 3.66
C MET A 1 4.07 67.06 3.29
N TYR A 2 3.44 67.00 2.10
CA TYR A 2 2.75 65.81 1.59
C TYR A 2 3.65 65.17 0.53
N TRP A 3 4.01 63.91 0.70
CA TRP A 3 4.64 63.09 -0.34
C TRP A 3 3.56 62.63 -1.32
N PRO A 4 3.72 62.76 -2.65
CA PRO A 4 2.82 62.12 -3.57
C PRO A 4 3.22 60.65 -3.70
N TYR A 5 2.29 59.74 -3.39
CA TYR A 5 2.31 58.39 -3.91
C TYR A 5 2.24 58.48 -5.44
N GLN A 6 3.37 58.26 -6.13
CA GLN A 6 3.35 58.00 -7.56
C GLN A 6 2.79 56.59 -7.78
N ARG A 7 1.52 56.54 -8.22
CA ARG A 7 0.91 55.35 -8.80
C ARG A 7 1.02 55.47 -10.31
N LEU A 8 2.02 54.84 -10.92
CA LEU A 8 2.11 54.68 -12.37
C LEU A 8 2.80 53.34 -12.67
N THR A 9 2.03 52.26 -12.70
CA THR A 9 2.32 51.16 -13.62
C THR A 9 1.33 51.31 -14.76
N GLY A 10 1.79 51.75 -15.93
CA GLY A 10 0.92 51.87 -17.10
C GLY A 10 0.34 50.50 -17.49
N PRO A 11 -0.78 50.42 -18.22
CA PRO A 11 -1.38 49.15 -18.64
C PRO A 11 -0.38 48.22 -19.36
N SER A 12 0.66 48.76 -20.00
CA SER A 12 1.77 48.00 -20.60
C SER A 12 2.72 47.35 -19.58
N GLU A 13 3.02 48.02 -18.47
CA GLU A 13 3.85 47.46 -17.39
C GLU A 13 3.08 46.43 -16.57
N THR A 14 1.79 46.67 -16.33
CA THR A 14 0.91 45.68 -15.71
C THR A 14 0.79 44.42 -16.56
N LEU A 15 0.67 44.56 -17.89
CA LEU A 15 0.68 43.41 -18.81
C LEU A 15 2.04 42.70 -18.81
N LYS A 16 3.16 43.42 -18.76
CA LYS A 16 4.50 42.81 -18.64
C LYS A 16 4.68 42.07 -17.31
N ILE A 17 4.22 42.63 -16.20
CA ILE A 17 4.28 41.99 -14.88
C ILE A 17 3.37 40.76 -14.85
N ILE A 18 2.15 40.83 -15.41
CA ILE A 18 1.25 39.67 -15.54
C ILE A 18 1.88 38.60 -16.45
N LEU A 19 2.50 38.98 -17.57
CA LEU A 19 3.19 38.05 -18.46
C LEU A 19 4.41 37.43 -17.78
N ILE A 20 5.20 38.20 -17.02
CA ILE A 20 6.32 37.69 -16.21
C ILE A 20 5.81 36.78 -15.11
N LEU A 21 4.71 37.09 -14.43
CA LEU A 21 4.10 36.23 -13.40
C LEU A 21 3.50 34.96 -14.01
N LEU A 22 2.94 35.02 -15.22
CA LEU A 22 2.48 33.85 -15.99
C LEU A 22 3.64 33.00 -16.51
N ILE A 23 4.77 33.62 -16.87
CA ILE A 23 6.01 32.94 -17.29
C ILE A 23 6.75 32.35 -16.07
N MET A 24 6.73 33.04 -14.92
CA MET A 24 7.30 32.58 -13.65
C MET A 24 6.42 31.54 -12.96
N ALA A 25 5.12 31.50 -13.26
CA ALA A 25 4.23 30.39 -12.96
C ALA A 25 4.46 29.26 -13.97
N ALA A 26 5.71 28.82 -14.10
CA ALA A 26 6.09 27.57 -14.74
C ALA A 26 5.40 26.44 -13.97
N GLU A 27 4.16 26.11 -14.34
CA GLU A 27 3.45 24.99 -13.76
C GLU A 27 4.19 23.71 -14.13
N LEU A 28 4.69 23.02 -13.11
CA LEU A 28 5.31 21.71 -13.27
C LEU A 28 4.33 20.76 -13.97
N GLN A 29 4.66 20.39 -15.21
CA GLN A 29 3.84 19.52 -16.03
C GLN A 29 4.33 18.08 -15.89
N TYR A 30 3.39 17.15 -16.00
CA TYR A 30 3.68 15.71 -15.94
C TYR A 30 3.11 15.00 -17.16
N LYS A 31 3.80 13.96 -17.60
CA LYS A 31 3.31 13.00 -18.60
C LYS A 31 3.70 11.60 -18.13
N ALA A 32 2.78 10.64 -18.24
CA ALA A 32 3.08 9.24 -18.01
C ALA A 32 2.79 8.42 -19.26
N GLU A 33 3.58 7.38 -19.48
CA GLU A 33 3.35 6.38 -20.53
C GLU A 33 3.86 5.02 -20.06
N THR A 34 3.54 3.96 -20.80
CA THR A 34 4.09 2.63 -20.56
C THR A 34 5.17 2.34 -21.59
N LYS A 35 6.38 2.00 -21.14
CA LYS A 35 7.48 1.51 -21.99
C LYS A 35 7.85 0.10 -21.57
N ASN A 36 7.81 -0.85 -22.51
CA ASN A 36 8.11 -2.27 -22.25
C ASN A 36 7.34 -2.87 -21.05
N GLY A 37 6.06 -2.50 -20.91
CA GLY A 37 5.21 -2.96 -19.80
C GLY A 37 5.43 -2.24 -18.47
N LYS A 38 6.39 -1.30 -18.36
CA LYS A 38 6.67 -0.54 -17.14
C LYS A 38 6.20 0.91 -17.26
N PRO A 39 5.68 1.52 -16.17
CA PRO A 39 5.39 2.93 -16.15
C PRO A 39 6.64 3.77 -16.27
N VAL A 40 6.54 4.86 -17.03
CA VAL A 40 7.56 5.91 -17.08
C VAL A 40 6.87 7.24 -16.82
N LEU A 41 7.41 8.02 -15.90
CA LEU A 41 6.92 9.35 -15.56
C LEU A 41 7.93 10.40 -15.97
N TYR A 42 7.45 11.39 -16.71
CA TYR A 42 8.23 12.56 -17.08
C TYR A 42 7.71 13.81 -16.40
N SER A 43 8.59 14.77 -16.18
CA SER A 43 8.24 16.14 -15.82
C SER A 43 8.93 17.16 -16.70
N ARG A 44 8.38 18.37 -16.75
CA ARG A 44 9.06 19.55 -17.28
C ARG A 44 8.51 20.81 -16.62
N THR A 45 9.33 21.83 -16.53
CA THR A 45 8.94 23.14 -15.97
C THR A 45 8.64 24.17 -17.06
N ASP A 46 9.23 24.03 -18.24
CA ASP A 46 8.94 24.88 -19.41
C ASP A 46 8.06 24.13 -20.41
N THR A 47 6.99 24.78 -20.89
CA THR A 47 6.13 24.30 -21.97
C THR A 47 6.86 23.97 -23.27
N GLN A 48 8.01 24.60 -23.52
CA GLN A 48 8.87 24.36 -24.68
C GLN A 48 10.10 23.51 -24.34
N GLY A 49 10.30 23.19 -23.06
CA GLY A 49 11.43 22.39 -22.59
C GLY A 49 11.28 20.90 -22.91
N GLU A 50 12.41 20.21 -22.87
CA GLU A 50 12.47 18.76 -22.98
C GLU A 50 11.80 18.09 -21.77
N TRP A 51 11.37 16.84 -21.96
CA TRP A 51 10.77 16.03 -20.90
C TRP A 51 11.88 15.28 -20.17
N ASP A 52 12.00 15.51 -18.87
CA ASP A 52 12.94 14.80 -18.00
C ASP A 52 12.28 13.52 -17.48
N ASP A 53 12.95 12.38 -17.62
CA ASP A 53 12.51 11.10 -17.02
C ASP A 53 12.81 11.11 -15.52
N ILE A 54 11.75 11.14 -14.72
CA ILE A 54 11.82 11.17 -13.27
C ILE A 54 11.32 9.87 -12.64
N THR A 55 11.22 8.78 -13.42
CA THR A 55 10.72 7.48 -12.95
C THR A 55 11.52 6.95 -11.76
N HIS A 56 12.83 7.18 -11.76
CA HIS A 56 13.74 6.80 -10.67
C HIS A 56 13.44 7.45 -9.32
N THR A 57 12.62 8.52 -9.30
CA THR A 57 12.17 9.19 -8.07
C THR A 57 10.87 8.60 -7.51
N ARG A 58 10.45 7.45 -8.02
CA ARG A 58 9.22 6.74 -7.64
C ARG A 58 9.54 5.36 -7.09
N HIS A 59 8.58 4.78 -6.37
CA HIS A 59 8.67 3.39 -5.94
C HIS A 59 8.85 2.47 -7.15
N ASN A 60 9.83 1.58 -7.05
CA ASN A 60 10.15 0.64 -8.10
C ASN A 60 9.21 -0.56 -8.05
N LEU A 61 8.38 -0.72 -9.07
CA LEU A 61 7.43 -1.83 -9.15
C LEU A 61 8.10 -3.20 -9.32
N ASP A 62 9.38 -3.27 -9.73
CA ASP A 62 10.11 -4.54 -9.77
C ASP A 62 10.35 -5.12 -8.37
N ASP A 63 10.36 -4.25 -7.35
CA ASP A 63 10.53 -4.64 -5.96
C ASP A 63 9.21 -5.09 -5.33
N LEU A 64 8.08 -4.96 -6.04
CA LEU A 64 6.76 -5.38 -5.58
C LEU A 64 6.61 -6.90 -5.67
N GLU A 65 6.29 -7.50 -4.53
CA GLU A 65 6.11 -8.94 -4.34
C GLU A 65 4.72 -9.19 -3.80
N LEU A 66 3.97 -10.03 -4.50
CA LEU A 66 2.60 -10.40 -4.13
C LEU A 66 2.57 -11.89 -3.85
N TYR A 67 2.07 -12.28 -2.69
CA TYR A 67 2.07 -13.66 -2.24
C TYR A 67 0.64 -14.15 -2.02
N ASP A 68 0.35 -15.37 -2.44
CA ASP A 68 -0.84 -16.09 -2.02
C ASP A 68 -0.67 -16.68 -0.61
N LEU A 69 -1.68 -17.44 -0.15
CA LEU A 69 -1.66 -18.06 1.18
C LEU A 69 -0.49 -19.05 1.36
N GLU A 70 -0.12 -19.75 0.30
CA GLU A 70 0.96 -20.75 0.31
C GLU A 70 2.34 -20.10 0.07
N LEU A 71 2.38 -18.75 0.05
CA LEU A 71 3.56 -17.94 -0.24
C LEU A 71 4.14 -18.19 -1.65
N ASN A 72 3.29 -18.55 -2.62
CA ASN A 72 3.70 -18.52 -4.02
C ASN A 72 3.82 -17.06 -4.48
N LEU A 73 5.00 -16.72 -4.98
CA LEU A 73 5.31 -15.37 -5.44
C LEU A 73 4.75 -15.08 -6.83
N THR A 74 4.06 -13.95 -6.94
CA THR A 74 3.74 -13.27 -8.21
C THR A 74 4.41 -11.90 -8.23
N LYS A 75 5.26 -11.64 -9.23
CA LYS A 75 5.89 -10.34 -9.47
C LYS A 75 4.99 -9.44 -10.32
N PHE A 76 5.20 -8.13 -10.23
CA PHE A 76 4.48 -7.13 -11.04
C PHE A 76 4.44 -7.47 -12.54
N SER A 77 5.55 -7.94 -13.12
CA SER A 77 5.64 -8.28 -14.55
C SER A 77 4.72 -9.43 -14.99
N GLN A 78 4.18 -10.20 -14.04
CA GLN A 78 3.25 -11.30 -14.29
C GLN A 78 1.79 -10.87 -14.14
N CYS A 79 1.53 -9.66 -13.62
CA CYS A 79 0.19 -9.13 -13.45
C CYS A 79 -0.27 -8.35 -14.68
N PRO A 80 -1.54 -8.44 -15.09
CA PRO A 80 -2.12 -7.47 -16.00
C PRO A 80 -2.05 -6.06 -15.38
N ALA A 81 -1.47 -5.11 -16.11
CA ALA A 81 -1.33 -3.74 -15.65
C ALA A 81 -1.69 -2.72 -16.74
N PHE A 82 -2.42 -1.68 -16.35
CA PHE A 82 -2.89 -0.63 -17.26
C PHE A 82 -2.63 0.76 -16.70
N LEU A 83 -2.11 1.66 -17.54
CA LEU A 83 -1.96 3.06 -17.19
C LEU A 83 -3.25 3.83 -17.51
N HIS A 84 -3.81 4.49 -16.50
CA HIS A 84 -4.92 5.43 -16.65
C HIS A 84 -4.55 6.78 -16.04
N GLY A 85 -4.34 7.78 -16.90
CA GLY A 85 -3.77 9.06 -16.48
C GLY A 85 -2.36 8.88 -15.90
N PHE A 86 -2.20 9.14 -14.60
CA PHE A 86 -0.94 8.93 -13.86
C PHE A 86 -0.97 7.69 -12.96
N THR A 87 -2.03 6.88 -13.03
CA THR A 87 -2.20 5.73 -12.15
C THR A 87 -2.03 4.43 -12.92
N ILE A 88 -1.10 3.58 -12.46
CA ILE A 88 -1.01 2.19 -12.89
C ILE A 88 -1.97 1.37 -12.05
N ARG A 89 -2.88 0.66 -12.72
CA ARG A 89 -3.78 -0.33 -12.12
C ARG A 89 -3.18 -1.70 -12.33
N ILE A 90 -2.83 -2.40 -11.24
CA ILE A 90 -2.28 -3.75 -11.24
C ILE A 90 -3.39 -4.69 -10.79
N ILE A 91 -3.81 -5.61 -11.65
CA ILE A 91 -4.93 -6.53 -11.34
C ILE A 91 -4.39 -7.81 -10.70
N THR A 92 -4.92 -8.17 -9.53
CA THR A 92 -4.60 -9.43 -8.86
C THR A 92 -5.58 -10.51 -9.32
N LEU A 93 -5.16 -11.34 -10.28
CA LEU A 93 -5.96 -12.48 -10.78
C LEU A 93 -5.88 -13.73 -9.89
N PHE A 94 -5.43 -13.55 -8.65
CA PHE A 94 -5.28 -14.59 -7.63
C PHE A 94 -5.61 -13.97 -6.26
N LEU A 95 -5.76 -14.83 -5.25
CA LEU A 95 -6.01 -14.42 -3.88
C LEU A 95 -4.70 -13.91 -3.25
N CYS A 96 -4.51 -12.59 -3.21
CA CYS A 96 -3.30 -11.95 -2.67
C CYS A 96 -3.43 -11.79 -1.15
N TYR A 97 -2.65 -12.55 -0.38
CA TYR A 97 -2.66 -12.52 1.08
C TYR A 97 -1.60 -11.58 1.66
N HIS A 98 -0.49 -11.38 0.97
CA HIS A 98 0.60 -10.53 1.44
C HIS A 98 1.19 -9.69 0.32
N ILE A 99 1.54 -8.45 0.65
CA ILE A 99 2.20 -7.50 -0.24
C ILE A 99 3.49 -7.06 0.43
N LYS A 100 4.62 -7.31 -0.23
CA LYS A 100 5.94 -6.90 0.22
C LYS A 100 6.60 -6.02 -0.84
N MET A 101 7.40 -5.06 -0.40
CA MET A 101 8.23 -4.25 -1.29
C MET A 101 9.64 -4.13 -0.73
N GLY A 102 10.61 -4.74 -1.42
CA GLY A 102 11.97 -4.86 -0.89
C GLY A 102 11.97 -5.58 0.45
N ASP A 103 12.42 -4.90 1.51
CA ASP A 103 12.56 -5.47 2.86
C ASP A 103 11.37 -5.15 3.79
N LYS A 104 10.24 -4.75 3.22
CA LYS A 104 9.07 -4.30 3.98
C LYS A 104 7.82 -5.09 3.64
N LEU A 105 7.18 -5.66 4.66
CA LEU A 105 5.81 -6.16 4.54
C LEU A 105 4.86 -4.95 4.58
N LEU A 106 4.23 -4.63 3.46
CA LEU A 106 3.38 -3.45 3.32
C LEU A 106 1.93 -3.73 3.71
N TRP A 107 1.46 -4.95 3.46
CA TRP A 107 0.10 -5.37 3.78
C TRP A 107 0.02 -6.88 3.97
N SER A 108 -0.86 -7.32 4.87
CA SER A 108 -1.08 -8.72 5.18
C SER A 108 -2.52 -8.95 5.61
N TYR A 109 -3.18 -9.93 4.98
CA TYR A 109 -4.52 -10.37 5.38
C TYR A 109 -4.56 -10.88 6.83
N CYS A 110 -3.45 -11.42 7.34
CA CYS A 110 -3.31 -11.84 8.74
C CYS A 110 -3.42 -10.69 9.74
N MET A 111 -3.27 -9.44 9.28
CA MET A 111 -3.33 -8.23 10.07
C MET A 111 -4.62 -7.44 9.84
N GLU A 112 -5.11 -7.42 8.59
CA GLU A 112 -6.24 -6.58 8.19
C GLU A 112 -7.30 -7.39 7.38
N PRO A 113 -7.94 -8.42 7.97
CA PRO A 113 -8.84 -9.32 7.25
C PRO A 113 -10.22 -8.70 6.95
N TYR A 114 -10.54 -7.56 7.57
CA TYR A 114 -11.89 -6.98 7.65
C TYR A 114 -12.44 -6.52 6.28
N GLN A 115 -11.56 -6.18 5.35
CA GLN A 115 -11.93 -5.77 3.98
C GLN A 115 -11.91 -6.94 2.98
N GLY A 116 -11.50 -8.13 3.43
CA GLY A 116 -11.18 -9.24 2.54
C GLY A 116 -9.85 -9.03 1.83
N LEU A 117 -9.72 -9.64 0.64
CA LEU A 117 -8.48 -9.61 -0.15
C LEU A 117 -8.55 -8.52 -1.23
N PRO A 118 -7.44 -7.82 -1.51
CA PRO A 118 -7.40 -6.81 -2.56
C PRO A 118 -7.55 -7.44 -3.94
N THR A 119 -8.25 -6.71 -4.81
CA THR A 119 -8.48 -7.07 -6.23
C THR A 119 -7.59 -6.27 -7.18
N GLU A 120 -7.13 -5.09 -6.78
CA GLU A 120 -6.18 -4.30 -7.53
C GLU A 120 -5.24 -3.51 -6.61
N ILE A 121 -4.06 -3.18 -7.12
CA ILE A 121 -3.15 -2.20 -6.54
C ILE A 121 -3.10 -1.00 -7.48
N LEU A 122 -3.38 0.19 -6.94
CA LEU A 122 -3.43 1.44 -7.68
C LEU A 122 -2.21 2.29 -7.33
N PHE A 123 -1.22 2.32 -8.21
CA PHE A 123 -0.01 3.12 -8.02
C PHE A 123 -0.11 4.46 -8.76
N ASN A 124 -0.26 5.55 -8.01
CA ASN A 124 -0.24 6.91 -8.55
C ASN A 124 1.21 7.38 -8.71
N LEU A 125 1.68 7.42 -9.96
CA LEU A 125 3.04 7.84 -10.31
C LEU A 125 3.29 9.30 -9.94
N LYS A 126 2.31 10.19 -10.06
CA LYS A 126 2.51 11.62 -9.79
C LYS A 126 2.77 11.86 -8.31
N ASN A 127 1.97 11.23 -7.44
CA ASN A 127 2.03 11.43 -5.99
C ASN A 127 2.97 10.44 -5.30
N ASN A 128 3.45 9.42 -6.02
CA ASN A 128 4.24 8.32 -5.50
C ASN A 128 3.54 7.55 -4.36
N THR A 129 2.22 7.34 -4.47
CA THR A 129 1.40 6.67 -3.44
C THR A 129 0.73 5.43 -4.02
N MET A 130 0.61 4.37 -3.23
CA MET A 130 -0.15 3.17 -3.58
C MET A 130 -1.43 3.07 -2.76
N ASN A 131 -2.45 2.45 -3.34
CA ASN A 131 -3.72 2.14 -2.68
C ASN A 131 -4.16 0.73 -3.06
N LEU A 132 -4.86 0.06 -2.16
CA LEU A 132 -5.50 -1.22 -2.39
C LEU A 132 -6.97 -1.01 -2.74
N LEU A 133 -7.42 -1.63 -3.82
CA LEU A 133 -8.82 -1.67 -4.20
C LEU A 133 -9.40 -3.04 -3.84
N PHE A 134 -10.38 -3.04 -2.94
CA PHE A 134 -11.12 -4.21 -2.52
C PHE A 134 -12.45 -4.32 -3.28
N LYS A 135 -13.19 -5.39 -3.00
CA LYS A 135 -14.57 -5.55 -3.50
C LYS A 135 -15.43 -4.34 -3.09
N GLU A 136 -16.48 -4.10 -3.87
CA GLU A 136 -17.41 -2.98 -3.67
C GLU A 136 -16.76 -1.58 -3.81
N ASN A 137 -15.61 -1.50 -4.50
CA ASN A 137 -14.84 -0.27 -4.70
C ASN A 137 -14.35 0.40 -3.41
N ARG A 138 -14.15 -0.38 -2.35
CA ARG A 138 -13.49 0.10 -1.14
C ARG A 138 -12.00 0.32 -1.42
N LEU A 139 -11.52 1.51 -1.12
CA LEU A 139 -10.16 1.94 -1.39
C LEU A 139 -9.46 2.26 -0.07
N GLU A 140 -8.29 1.66 0.15
CA GLU A 140 -7.45 1.96 1.31
C GLU A 140 -6.04 2.33 0.88
N ASN A 141 -5.40 3.22 1.64
CA ASN A 141 -4.03 3.59 1.38
C ASN A 141 -3.10 2.43 1.75
N LEU A 142 -2.17 2.10 0.85
CA LEU A 142 -1.09 1.16 1.16
C LEU A 142 0.07 1.96 1.74
N SER A 143 0.34 1.80 3.03
CA SER A 143 1.47 2.46 3.68
C SER A 143 2.78 1.90 3.13
N MET A 144 3.67 2.80 2.68
CA MET A 144 5.00 2.44 2.18
C MET A 144 6.04 2.34 3.31
N GLU A 145 5.64 2.63 4.55
CA GLU A 145 6.49 2.44 5.73
C GLU A 145 6.67 0.95 6.02
N GLY A 146 5.60 0.16 5.84
CA GLY A 146 5.53 -1.26 6.16
C GLY A 146 5.24 -1.51 7.64
N TYR A 147 4.82 -2.73 7.94
CA TYR A 147 4.65 -3.19 9.33
C TYR A 147 6.01 -3.44 10.00
N LEU A 148 6.04 -3.30 11.32
CA LEU A 148 7.13 -3.85 12.11
C LEU A 148 6.90 -5.36 12.26
N THR A 149 7.89 -6.18 11.92
CA THR A 149 7.73 -7.64 11.95
C THR A 149 9.07 -8.36 12.04
N ASP A 150 9.09 -9.52 12.68
CA ASP A 150 10.21 -10.47 12.71
C ASP A 150 10.12 -11.54 11.62
N TRP A 151 9.10 -11.48 10.77
CA TRP A 151 8.88 -12.43 9.67
C TRP A 151 9.68 -12.09 8.41
N VAL A 152 9.91 -10.81 8.14
CA VAL A 152 10.60 -10.36 6.93
C VAL A 152 12.10 -10.32 7.15
N GLU A 153 12.83 -11.09 6.33
CA GLU A 153 14.27 -11.00 6.25
C GLU A 153 14.72 -10.12 5.06
N PRO A 154 15.60 -9.13 5.28
CA PRO A 154 16.11 -8.28 4.21
C PRO A 154 16.75 -9.07 3.06
N GLY A 155 16.35 -8.74 1.82
CA GLY A 155 16.82 -9.37 0.59
C GLY A 155 16.31 -10.79 0.35
N LYS A 156 15.45 -11.34 1.22
CA LYS A 156 14.85 -12.68 1.05
C LYS A 156 13.39 -12.61 0.63
N LEU A 157 12.91 -13.71 0.06
CA LEU A 157 11.49 -13.93 -0.18
C LEU A 157 10.78 -14.25 1.14
N LEU A 158 9.46 -14.10 1.19
CA LEU A 158 8.69 -14.61 2.32
C LEU A 158 8.73 -16.14 2.32
N GLU A 159 8.99 -16.71 3.49
CA GLU A 159 8.98 -18.15 3.74
C GLU A 159 7.95 -18.46 4.83
N LYS A 160 7.47 -19.71 4.85
CA LYS A 160 6.48 -20.11 5.86
C LYS A 160 7.14 -19.98 7.25
N PRO A 161 6.43 -19.41 8.24
CA PRO A 161 6.94 -19.31 9.60
C PRO A 161 7.36 -20.68 10.16
N ASP A 162 8.61 -20.79 10.61
CA ASP A 162 9.15 -21.96 11.32
C ASP A 162 8.79 -21.99 12.81
N ASP A 163 8.42 -20.82 13.33
CA ASP A 163 7.86 -20.57 14.66
C ASP A 163 6.84 -19.42 14.53
N TRP A 164 6.19 -19.05 15.62
CA TRP A 164 5.30 -17.89 15.64
C TRP A 164 6.04 -16.62 15.24
N LYS A 165 5.37 -15.78 14.44
CA LYS A 165 5.89 -14.48 14.01
C LYS A 165 4.94 -13.37 14.40
N PHE A 166 5.49 -12.20 14.66
CA PHE A 166 4.74 -11.03 15.06
C PHE A 166 4.70 -10.00 13.93
N ILE A 167 3.55 -9.38 13.77
CA ILE A 167 3.33 -8.20 12.92
C ILE A 167 2.69 -7.12 13.79
N GLU A 168 3.24 -5.91 13.76
CA GLU A 168 2.74 -4.77 14.50
C GLU A 168 2.42 -3.62 13.54
N ASN A 169 1.28 -2.96 13.78
CA ASN A 169 0.85 -1.75 13.08
C ASN A 169 0.14 -0.81 14.07
N GLY A 170 0.88 0.13 14.65
CA GLY A 170 0.36 1.01 15.70
C GLY A 170 -0.04 0.20 16.93
N ASP A 171 -1.28 0.38 17.40
CA ASP A 171 -1.80 -0.28 18.61
C ASP A 171 -2.38 -1.67 18.34
N THR A 172 -2.14 -2.22 17.14
CA THR A 172 -2.59 -3.56 16.75
C THR A 172 -1.38 -4.47 16.58
N GLU A 173 -1.50 -5.69 17.08
CA GLU A 173 -0.52 -6.76 16.92
C GLU A 173 -1.20 -7.98 16.30
N ALA A 174 -0.49 -8.72 15.45
CA ALA A 174 -0.91 -10.03 14.99
C ALA A 174 0.19 -11.05 15.22
N CYS A 175 -0.19 -12.23 15.71
CA CYS A 175 0.66 -13.39 15.83
C CYS A 175 0.28 -14.40 14.75
N LEU A 176 1.23 -14.75 13.89
CA LEU A 176 1.05 -15.76 12.84
C LEU A 176 1.30 -17.14 13.45
N PHE A 177 0.45 -18.09 13.08
CA PHE A 177 0.62 -19.48 13.50
C PHE A 177 1.50 -20.25 12.51
N ASN A 178 2.27 -21.19 13.04
CA ASN A 178 3.00 -22.16 12.24
C ASN A 178 2.04 -23.30 11.81
N GLU A 179 2.22 -23.83 10.60
CA GLU A 179 1.48 -24.99 10.11
C GLU A 179 1.78 -26.28 10.91
N GLU A 180 3.01 -26.40 11.45
CA GLU A 180 3.42 -27.54 12.26
C GLU A 180 2.89 -27.48 13.71
N ASP A 181 2.54 -26.29 14.18
CA ASP A 181 1.95 -26.04 15.51
C ASP A 181 0.75 -25.08 15.40
N PRO A 182 -0.39 -25.57 14.84
CA PRO A 182 -1.55 -24.73 14.61
C PRO A 182 -2.26 -24.41 15.93
N CYS A 183 -2.96 -23.27 15.96
CA CYS A 183 -3.79 -22.91 17.11
C CYS A 183 -4.99 -23.85 17.26
N LEU A 184 -5.00 -24.63 18.36
CA LEU A 184 -6.08 -25.56 18.69
C LEU A 184 -7.14 -24.95 19.63
N GLY A 185 -6.88 -23.78 20.20
CA GLY A 185 -7.79 -23.11 21.11
C GLY A 185 -7.28 -21.73 21.52
N LEU A 186 -8.22 -20.82 21.79
CA LEU A 186 -7.93 -19.47 22.27
C LEU A 186 -8.52 -19.29 23.67
N GLN A 187 -7.68 -18.84 24.61
CA GLN A 187 -8.10 -18.48 25.95
C GLN A 187 -7.89 -16.99 26.21
N ILE A 188 -8.91 -16.33 26.75
CA ILE A 188 -8.88 -14.94 27.16
C ILE A 188 -9.20 -14.88 28.64
N LEU A 189 -8.31 -14.30 29.45
CA LEU A 189 -8.44 -14.20 30.91
C LEU A 189 -8.76 -15.57 31.57
N GLY A 190 -8.13 -16.64 31.08
CA GLY A 190 -8.31 -18.01 31.57
C GLY A 190 -9.63 -18.67 31.16
N LYS A 191 -10.45 -18.04 30.32
CA LYS A 191 -11.68 -18.63 29.75
C LYS A 191 -11.43 -19.04 28.31
N SER A 192 -11.79 -20.27 27.96
CA SER A 192 -11.79 -20.72 26.57
C SER A 192 -12.88 -19.98 25.80
N VAL A 193 -12.49 -19.21 24.79
CA VAL A 193 -13.42 -18.48 23.91
C VAL A 193 -13.57 -19.14 22.55
N TRP A 194 -12.58 -19.95 22.15
CA TRP A 194 -12.61 -20.75 20.95
C TRP A 194 -11.84 -22.06 21.14
N ILE A 195 -12.31 -23.13 20.51
CA ILE A 195 -11.68 -24.46 20.46
C ILE A 195 -11.85 -24.95 19.04
N HIS A 196 -10.79 -25.52 18.48
CA HIS A 196 -10.81 -26.05 17.11
C HIS A 196 -11.78 -27.24 16.98
N ASN A 197 -12.61 -27.21 15.94
CA ASN A 197 -13.45 -28.33 15.51
C ASN A 197 -12.77 -29.05 14.35
N GLU A 198 -12.73 -30.39 14.37
CA GLU A 198 -12.03 -31.21 13.35
C GLU A 198 -12.44 -30.95 11.89
N ASN A 199 -13.61 -30.36 11.65
CA ASN A 199 -14.12 -30.06 10.32
C ASN A 199 -13.93 -28.59 9.89
N GLU A 200 -13.31 -27.77 10.73
CA GLU A 200 -13.04 -26.36 10.45
C GLU A 200 -11.58 -26.16 10.02
N PRO A 201 -11.26 -25.14 9.21
CA PRO A 201 -9.87 -24.79 8.95
C PRO A 201 -9.19 -24.29 10.23
N TYR A 202 -7.87 -24.44 10.31
CA TYR A 202 -7.08 -23.76 11.33
C TYR A 202 -7.04 -22.26 11.06
N PRO A 203 -7.03 -21.42 12.11
CA PRO A 203 -6.71 -20.02 11.94
C PRO A 203 -5.24 -19.88 11.51
N ILE A 204 -4.94 -18.83 10.75
CA ILE A 204 -3.60 -18.49 10.25
C ILE A 204 -2.93 -17.41 11.10
N SER A 205 -3.72 -16.62 11.82
CA SER A 205 -3.22 -15.67 12.82
C SER A 205 -4.26 -15.36 13.88
N VAL A 206 -3.81 -14.71 14.94
CA VAL A 206 -4.65 -13.98 15.89
C VAL A 206 -4.23 -12.52 15.92
N ILE A 207 -5.20 -11.62 15.85
CA ILE A 207 -5.00 -10.17 16.02
C ILE A 207 -5.38 -9.82 17.45
N LEU A 208 -4.48 -9.13 18.14
CA LEU A 208 -4.63 -8.59 19.47
C LEU A 208 -4.77 -7.07 19.33
N ALA A 209 -5.93 -6.55 19.74
CA ALA A 209 -6.19 -5.11 19.84
C ALA A 209 -6.73 -4.79 21.23
N GLU A 210 -6.68 -3.53 21.66
CA GLU A 210 -6.97 -3.10 23.04
C GLU A 210 -8.21 -3.74 23.68
N ASN A 211 -9.28 -3.94 22.90
CA ASN A 211 -10.56 -4.42 23.40
C ASN A 211 -11.07 -5.70 22.75
N THR A 212 -10.37 -6.21 21.73
CA THR A 212 -10.86 -7.34 20.93
C THR A 212 -9.73 -8.25 20.49
N ASN A 213 -10.02 -9.54 20.43
CA ASN A 213 -9.13 -10.54 19.85
C ASN A 213 -9.81 -11.12 18.61
N THR A 214 -9.10 -11.21 17.49
CA THR A 214 -9.67 -11.73 16.24
C THR A 214 -8.88 -12.93 15.77
N LEU A 215 -9.51 -14.11 15.70
CA LEU A 215 -8.94 -15.25 14.98
C LEU A 215 -9.18 -15.05 13.49
N VAL A 216 -8.11 -15.13 12.71
CA VAL A 216 -8.14 -14.98 11.26
C VAL A 216 -7.98 -16.35 10.64
N PHE A 217 -8.89 -16.71 9.74
CA PHE A 217 -8.87 -17.93 8.95
C PHE A 217 -8.67 -17.55 7.48
N PRO A 218 -8.29 -18.48 6.59
CA PRO A 218 -8.00 -18.13 5.19
C PRO A 218 -9.06 -17.29 4.47
N ASN A 219 -10.35 -17.41 4.81
CA ASN A 219 -11.42 -16.72 4.09
C ASN A 219 -12.43 -15.99 4.99
N TYR A 220 -12.22 -15.97 6.29
CA TYR A 220 -13.10 -15.32 7.26
C TYR A 220 -12.34 -15.03 8.54
N TYR A 221 -12.96 -14.29 9.45
CA TYR A 221 -12.42 -14.04 10.77
C TYR A 221 -13.52 -14.19 11.83
N THR A 222 -13.13 -14.41 13.08
CA THR A 222 -14.03 -14.44 14.23
C THR A 222 -13.47 -13.53 15.31
N GLN A 223 -14.28 -12.56 15.75
CA GLN A 223 -13.89 -11.58 16.74
C GLN A 223 -14.49 -11.93 18.11
N PHE A 224 -13.69 -11.73 19.16
CA PHE A 224 -14.03 -11.98 20.55
C PHE A 224 -13.77 -10.72 21.36
N ASP A 225 -14.81 -10.22 22.02
CA ASP A 225 -14.68 -9.07 22.93
C ASP A 225 -14.02 -9.49 24.25
N LEU A 226 -13.20 -8.62 24.82
CA LEU A 226 -12.70 -8.82 26.18
C LEU A 226 -13.88 -8.78 27.17
N PRO A 227 -13.98 -9.74 28.11
CA PRO A 227 -14.98 -9.67 29.18
C PRO A 227 -14.78 -8.39 29.99
N HIS A 228 -15.83 -7.58 30.13
CA HIS A 228 -15.87 -6.45 31.07
C HIS A 228 -15.71 -6.91 32.53
#